data_AF-A0A6N6ZDP6-F1
#
_entry.id   AF-A0A6N6ZDP6-F1
#
_cell.length_a   1.000
_cell.length_b   1.000
_cell.length_c   1.000
_cell.angle_alpha   90.00
_cell.angle_beta   90.00
_cell.angle_gamma   90.00
#
_symmetry.space_group_name_H-M   'P 1'
#
loop_
_entity.id
_entity.type
_entity.pdbx_description
1 polymer ?
#
loop_
_entity_poly.entity_id
_entity_poly.type
_entity_poly.pdbx_seq_one_letter_code
_entity_poly.pdbx_strand_id
1 'polypeptide(L)'
;MINNTFAILAVLLLNGVLIEEVMLQGRSELYAENELIENLQACFYAGGFFCALWGLLHVQRFERWLGAAFSLACLTFFLREVDMAELNLPEVVKFFTGGTSKDLLLAFAFLALIVRFGVTYRQHLREFWTIVRTRIALFCIGGGALLVLGSLFEQTHHPFLEELVELDGALLILSAAILYALSPHRLLGQSDHPDLDDSRLVPSS
;
A
#
# COMPACT_ATOMS: atom_id res chain seq x y z
N MET A 1 13.64 10.80 -9.15
CA MET A 1 13.57 9.34 -9.35
C MET A 1 14.04 8.67 -8.07
N ILE A 2 13.16 8.04 -7.30
CA ILE A 2 13.61 7.12 -6.25
C ILE A 2 14.26 5.94 -6.99
N ASN A 3 15.57 5.80 -6.83
CA ASN A 3 16.32 4.74 -7.47
C ASN A 3 15.94 3.43 -6.76
N ASN A 4 15.51 2.40 -7.50
CA ASN A 4 15.10 1.10 -6.92
C ASN A 4 16.17 0.53 -5.96
N THR A 5 17.44 0.88 -6.20
CA THR A 5 18.58 0.59 -5.34
C THR A 5 18.39 1.06 -3.90
N PHE A 6 17.80 2.24 -3.66
CA PHE A 6 17.61 2.77 -2.31
C PHE A 6 16.59 1.93 -1.52
N ALA A 7 15.47 1.56 -2.15
CA ALA A 7 14.46 0.70 -1.52
C ALA A 7 15.04 -0.68 -1.19
N ILE A 8 15.81 -1.28 -2.12
CA ILE A 8 16.49 -2.57 -1.90
C ILE A 8 17.49 -2.46 -0.75
N LEU A 9 18.30 -1.39 -0.70
CA LEU A 9 19.25 -1.18 0.40
C LEU A 9 18.55 -0.99 1.74
N ALA A 10 17.43 -0.25 1.77
CA ALA A 10 16.63 -0.08 2.97
C ALA A 10 16.08 -1.43 3.47
N VAL A 11 15.52 -2.25 2.57
CA VAL A 11 15.05 -3.62 2.88
C VAL A 11 16.20 -4.46 3.45
N LEU A 12 17.34 -4.52 2.76
CA LEU A 12 18.48 -5.35 3.19
C LEU A 12 19.05 -4.91 4.53
N LEU A 13 19.14 -3.60 4.77
CA LEU A 13 19.65 -3.06 6.02
C LEU A 13 18.68 -3.32 7.17
N LEU A 14 17.37 -3.08 6.96
CA LEU A 14 16.35 -3.33 7.97
C LEU A 14 16.29 -4.82 8.35
N ASN A 15 16.25 -5.70 7.36
CA ASN A 15 16.30 -7.15 7.58
C ASN A 15 17.58 -7.58 8.29
N GLY A 16 18.73 -7.07 7.88
CA GLY A 16 20.02 -7.40 8.50
C GLY A 16 20.05 -7.06 9.99
N VAL A 17 19.60 -5.86 10.36
CA VAL A 17 19.52 -5.42 11.76
C VAL A 17 18.54 -6.27 12.55
N LEU A 18 17.34 -6.54 12.02
CA LEU A 18 16.34 -7.34 12.74
C LEU A 18 16.79 -8.81 12.92
N ILE A 19 17.41 -9.40 11.90
CA ILE A 19 17.96 -10.76 11.98
C ILE A 19 19.08 -10.82 13.02
N GLU A 20 19.98 -9.84 13.07
CA GLU A 20 21.02 -9.77 14.10
C GLU A 20 20.42 -9.69 15.50
N GLU A 21 19.50 -8.76 15.74
CA GLU A 21 18.88 -8.56 17.06
C GLU A 21 18.10 -9.81 17.53
N VAL A 22 17.38 -10.48 16.63
CA VAL A 22 16.57 -11.66 16.99
C VAL A 22 17.42 -12.93 17.07
N MET A 23 18.24 -13.23 16.06
CA MET A 23 18.95 -14.51 15.97
C MET A 23 20.25 -14.53 16.78
N LEU A 24 20.94 -13.39 16.90
CA LEU A 24 22.21 -13.30 17.64
C LEU A 24 22.03 -12.79 19.06
N GLN A 25 21.14 -11.82 19.28
CA GLN A 25 20.90 -11.26 20.61
C GLN A 25 19.68 -11.85 21.33
N GLY A 26 18.88 -12.68 20.65
CA GLY A 26 17.76 -13.40 21.28
C GLY A 26 16.58 -12.52 21.66
N ARG A 27 16.41 -11.34 21.06
CA ARG A 27 15.35 -10.38 21.42
C ARG A 27 14.01 -10.76 20.80
N SER A 28 13.34 -11.76 21.36
CA SER A 28 12.02 -12.20 20.88
C SER A 28 10.92 -11.16 21.02
N GLU A 29 11.10 -10.19 21.91
CA GLU A 29 10.17 -9.07 22.13
C GLU A 29 9.97 -8.21 20.87
N LEU A 30 10.92 -8.20 19.91
CA LEU A 30 10.82 -7.36 18.72
C LEU A 30 9.71 -7.78 17.74
N TYR A 31 9.34 -9.05 17.75
CA TYR A 31 8.31 -9.64 16.89
C TYR A 31 7.10 -10.14 17.70
N ALA A 32 6.98 -9.76 18.97
CA ALA A 32 5.76 -10.05 19.72
C ALA A 32 4.61 -9.12 19.30
N GLU A 33 3.38 -9.52 19.63
CA GLU A 33 2.17 -8.76 19.29
C GLU A 33 2.26 -7.32 19.80
N ASN A 34 1.87 -6.37 18.95
CA ASN A 34 1.89 -4.92 19.14
C ASN A 34 3.27 -4.30 19.46
N GLU A 35 4.36 -5.01 19.20
CA GLU A 35 5.72 -4.51 19.46
C GLU A 35 6.34 -3.83 18.22
N LEU A 36 7.67 -3.78 18.14
CA LEU A 36 8.39 -2.91 17.20
C LEU A 36 8.03 -3.18 15.73
N ILE A 37 7.99 -4.45 15.31
CA ILE A 37 7.79 -4.78 13.89
C ILE A 37 6.38 -4.40 13.43
N GLU A 38 5.33 -4.79 14.16
CA GLU A 38 3.95 -4.42 13.86
C GLU A 38 3.74 -2.89 13.85
N ASN A 39 4.32 -2.19 14.83
CA ASN A 39 4.26 -0.72 14.86
C ASN A 39 4.95 -0.08 13.64
N LEU A 40 6.03 -0.68 13.15
CA LEU A 40 6.72 -0.20 11.96
C LEU A 40 5.88 -0.48 10.70
N GLN A 41 5.24 -1.65 10.60
CA GLN A 41 4.28 -1.96 9.55
C GLN A 41 3.11 -0.95 9.55
N ALA A 42 2.50 -0.69 10.70
CA ALA A 42 1.47 0.32 10.88
C ALA A 42 1.93 1.71 10.38
N CYS A 43 3.15 2.12 10.73
CA CYS A 43 3.71 3.39 10.25
C CYS A 43 3.85 3.42 8.71
N PHE A 44 4.28 2.32 8.10
CA PHE A 44 4.39 2.21 6.65
C PHE A 44 3.03 2.27 5.97
N TYR A 45 2.02 1.60 6.51
CA TYR A 45 0.65 1.66 5.99
C TYR A 45 0.01 3.04 6.16
N ALA A 46 0.22 3.71 7.30
CA ALA A 46 -0.24 5.08 7.52
C ALA A 46 0.43 6.04 6.52
N GLY A 47 1.75 5.94 6.34
CA GLY A 47 2.48 6.70 5.32
C GLY A 47 1.96 6.42 3.91
N GLY A 48 1.73 5.14 3.59
CA GLY A 48 1.16 4.70 2.32
C GLY A 48 -0.23 5.29 2.06
N PHE A 49 -1.10 5.31 3.07
CA PHE A 49 -2.41 5.92 3.00
C PHE A 49 -2.33 7.41 2.63
N PHE A 50 -1.49 8.18 3.33
CA PHE A 50 -1.37 9.63 3.05
C PHE A 50 -0.72 9.91 1.70
N CYS A 51 0.30 9.13 1.30
CA CYS A 51 0.90 9.25 -0.03
C CYS A 51 -0.11 8.92 -1.14
N ALA A 52 -0.88 7.84 -1.00
CA ALA A 52 -1.90 7.48 -1.97
C ALA A 52 -3.02 8.52 -2.04
N LEU A 53 -3.44 9.04 -0.88
CA LEU A 53 -4.43 10.11 -0.81
C LEU A 53 -3.91 11.40 -1.49
N TRP A 54 -2.63 11.71 -1.33
CA TRP A 54 -2.00 12.84 -2.02
C TRP A 54 -1.99 12.64 -3.55
N GLY A 55 -1.54 11.48 -4.03
CA GLY A 55 -1.55 11.16 -5.45
C GLY A 55 -2.96 11.21 -6.06
N LEU A 56 -3.95 10.74 -5.30
CA LEU A 56 -5.36 10.76 -5.67
C LEU A 56 -5.90 12.15 -6.01
N LEU A 57 -5.44 13.19 -5.31
CA LEU A 57 -5.90 14.57 -5.53
C LEU A 57 -5.44 15.15 -6.88
N HIS A 58 -4.41 14.54 -7.49
CA HIS A 58 -3.77 15.05 -8.71
C HIS A 58 -4.20 14.30 -9.98
N VAL A 59 -5.06 13.28 -9.87
CA VAL A 59 -5.53 12.48 -11.01
C VAL A 59 -7.04 12.47 -11.16
N GLN A 60 -7.50 12.05 -12.33
CA GLN A 60 -8.91 12.00 -12.68
C GLN A 60 -9.34 10.60 -13.14
N ARG A 61 -10.65 10.39 -13.24
CA ARG A 61 -11.25 9.19 -13.84
C ARG A 61 -10.77 7.88 -13.19
N PHE A 62 -10.20 6.97 -13.97
CA PHE A 62 -9.84 5.62 -13.54
C PHE A 62 -8.65 5.60 -12.58
N GLU A 63 -7.64 6.44 -12.82
CA GLU A 63 -6.49 6.60 -11.91
C GLU A 63 -6.96 7.07 -10.52
N ARG A 64 -7.97 7.95 -10.50
CA ARG A 64 -8.57 8.41 -9.24
C ARG A 64 -9.31 7.28 -8.51
N TRP A 65 -10.01 6.41 -9.25
CA TRP A 65 -10.62 5.24 -8.64
C TRP A 65 -9.56 4.29 -8.05
N LEU A 66 -8.47 4.05 -8.78
CA LEU A 66 -7.39 3.18 -8.33
C LEU A 66 -6.66 3.76 -7.12
N GLY A 67 -6.38 5.06 -7.11
CA GLY A 67 -5.81 5.75 -5.95
C GLY A 67 -6.68 5.67 -4.71
N ALA A 68 -8.01 5.73 -4.87
CA ALA A 68 -8.95 5.58 -3.76
C ALA A 68 -8.96 4.15 -3.23
N ALA A 69 -8.94 3.15 -4.11
CA ALA A 69 -8.79 1.75 -3.73
C ALA A 69 -7.47 1.47 -3.01
N PHE A 70 -6.37 2.05 -3.51
CA PHE A 70 -5.06 1.88 -2.91
C PHE A 70 -4.96 2.56 -1.53
N SER A 71 -5.50 3.77 -1.40
CA SER A 71 -5.60 4.45 -0.10
C SER A 71 -6.42 3.60 0.89
N LEU A 72 -7.59 3.11 0.47
CA LEU A 72 -8.43 2.28 1.35
C LEU A 72 -7.75 0.98 1.76
N ALA A 73 -6.98 0.35 0.86
CA ALA A 73 -6.20 -0.84 1.20
C ALA A 73 -5.12 -0.53 2.25
N CYS A 74 -4.38 0.57 2.11
CA CYS A 74 -3.40 0.98 3.12
C CYS A 74 -4.07 1.27 4.48
N LEU A 75 -5.24 1.92 4.48
CA LEU A 75 -6.00 2.13 5.71
C LEU A 75 -6.44 0.81 6.34
N THR A 76 -6.84 -0.17 5.54
CA THR A 76 -7.26 -1.49 6.02
C THR A 76 -6.12 -2.21 6.72
N PHE A 77 -4.92 -2.21 6.12
CA PHE A 77 -3.74 -2.82 6.73
C PHE A 77 -3.28 -2.06 7.99
N PHE A 78 -3.30 -0.73 7.98
CA PHE A 78 -3.02 0.05 9.19
C PHE A 78 -3.94 -0.33 10.36
N LEU A 79 -5.24 -0.48 10.09
CA LEU A 79 -6.22 -0.89 11.10
C LEU A 79 -6.17 -2.39 11.44
N ARG A 80 -5.37 -3.18 10.72
CA ARG A 80 -5.05 -4.57 11.06
C ARG A 80 -3.93 -4.62 12.09
N GLU A 81 -2.88 -3.83 11.88
CA GLU A 81 -1.70 -3.80 12.76
C GLU A 81 -1.90 -3.01 14.06
N VAL A 82 -2.79 -2.01 14.06
CA VAL A 82 -2.99 -1.18 15.25
C VAL A 82 -4.17 -1.69 16.07
N ASP A 83 -3.90 -2.10 17.32
CA ASP A 83 -4.95 -2.27 18.30
C ASP A 83 -5.50 -0.90 18.77
N MET A 84 -6.55 -0.46 18.08
CA MET A 84 -7.26 0.77 18.38
C MET A 84 -7.98 0.75 19.72
N ALA A 85 -8.22 -0.42 20.33
CA ALA A 85 -8.88 -0.53 21.62
C ALA A 85 -7.96 -0.05 22.76
N GLU A 86 -6.66 -0.30 22.65
CA GLU A 86 -5.63 0.06 23.63
C GLU A 86 -5.29 1.56 23.62
N LEU A 87 -5.52 2.24 22.49
CA LEU A 87 -5.26 3.67 22.39
C LEU A 87 -6.25 4.48 23.23
N ASN A 88 -5.79 5.57 23.86
CA ASN A 88 -6.64 6.52 24.60
C ASN A 88 -7.41 7.47 23.66
N LEU A 89 -8.22 6.89 22.76
CA LEU A 89 -9.04 7.61 21.79
C LEU A 89 -10.45 7.87 22.31
N PRO A 90 -11.14 8.93 21.81
CA PRO A 90 -12.55 9.16 22.11
C PRO A 90 -13.41 7.94 21.73
N GLU A 91 -14.45 7.66 22.53
CA GLU A 91 -15.42 6.57 22.33
C GLU A 91 -15.94 6.48 20.89
N VAL A 92 -16.25 7.62 20.26
CA VAL A 92 -16.74 7.67 18.89
C VAL A 92 -15.70 7.12 17.91
N VAL A 93 -14.41 7.43 18.09
CA VAL A 93 -13.34 6.93 17.23
C VAL A 93 -13.17 5.43 17.45
N LYS A 94 -13.07 4.99 18.72
CA LYS A 94 -12.99 3.56 19.07
C LYS A 94 -14.12 2.74 18.47
N PHE A 95 -15.34 3.29 18.47
CA PHE A 95 -16.50 2.64 17.88
C PHE A 95 -16.32 2.40 16.38
N PHE A 96 -15.77 3.36 15.62
CA PHE A 96 -15.59 3.20 14.17
C PHE A 96 -14.34 2.40 13.80
N THR A 97 -13.34 2.35 14.67
CA THR A 97 -12.03 1.72 14.39
C THR A 97 -11.80 0.41 15.11
N GLY A 98 -12.70 -0.02 16.00
CA GLY A 98 -12.61 -1.28 16.76
C GLY A 98 -13.61 -2.35 16.30
N GLY A 99 -13.20 -3.62 16.41
CA GLY A 99 -14.06 -4.79 16.27
C GLY A 99 -14.90 -4.86 14.98
N THR A 100 -16.13 -5.36 15.09
CA THR A 100 -17.03 -5.64 13.95
C THR A 100 -17.46 -4.39 13.17
N SER A 101 -17.54 -3.23 13.83
CA SER A 101 -17.92 -1.96 13.17
C SER A 101 -16.84 -1.46 12.21
N LYS A 102 -15.56 -1.64 12.55
CA LYS A 102 -14.44 -1.43 11.61
C LYS A 102 -14.63 -2.26 10.35
N ASP A 103 -14.86 -3.57 10.51
CA ASP A 103 -14.95 -4.50 9.39
C ASP A 103 -16.14 -4.16 8.49
N LEU A 104 -17.28 -3.79 9.08
CA LEU A 104 -18.45 -3.31 8.32
C LEU A 104 -18.16 -2.02 7.56
N LEU A 105 -17.52 -1.03 8.20
CA LEU A 105 -17.18 0.24 7.57
C LEU A 105 -16.26 0.03 6.35
N LEU A 106 -15.22 -0.78 6.52
CA LEU A 106 -14.31 -1.14 5.44
C LEU A 106 -15.02 -1.93 4.34
N ALA A 107 -15.87 -2.90 4.69
CA ALA A 107 -16.66 -3.67 3.73
C ALA A 107 -17.58 -2.76 2.89
N PHE A 108 -18.28 -1.81 3.52
CA PHE A 108 -19.11 -0.83 2.80
C PHE A 108 -18.27 0.09 1.91
N ALA A 109 -17.09 0.53 2.36
CA ALA A 109 -16.18 1.36 1.57
C ALA A 109 -15.68 0.60 0.32
N PHE A 110 -15.26 -0.66 0.47
CA PHE A 110 -14.86 -1.50 -0.66
C PHE A 110 -16.04 -1.81 -1.58
N LEU A 111 -17.22 -2.09 -1.04
CA LEU A 111 -18.43 -2.31 -1.84
C LEU A 111 -18.76 -1.09 -2.70
N ALA A 112 -18.67 0.12 -2.14
CA ALA A 112 -18.88 1.36 -2.90
C ALA A 112 -17.87 1.51 -4.05
N LEU A 113 -16.60 1.15 -3.84
CA LEU A 113 -15.59 1.14 -4.89
C LEU A 113 -15.90 0.10 -5.98
N ILE A 114 -16.29 -1.12 -5.60
CA ILE A 114 -16.62 -2.21 -6.53
C ILE A 114 -17.85 -1.85 -7.36
N VAL A 115 -18.91 -1.33 -6.74
CA VAL A 115 -20.13 -0.89 -7.44
C VAL A 115 -19.78 0.19 -8.46
N ARG A 116 -18.97 1.18 -8.07
CA ARG A 116 -18.52 2.24 -8.97
C ARG A 116 -17.68 1.71 -10.15
N PHE A 117 -16.83 0.72 -9.89
CA PHE A 117 -16.05 0.06 -10.93
C PHE A 117 -16.95 -0.73 -11.90
N GLY A 118 -17.93 -1.46 -11.37
CA GLY A 118 -18.87 -2.26 -12.15
C GLY A 118 -19.65 -1.46 -13.19
N VAL A 119 -19.97 -0.19 -12.91
CA VAL A 119 -20.65 0.70 -13.87
C VAL A 119 -19.77 1.04 -15.09
N THR A 120 -18.44 1.01 -14.96
CA THR A 120 -17.49 1.41 -16.02
C THR A 120 -16.50 0.31 -16.45
N TYR A 121 -16.70 -0.94 -16.00
CA TYR A 121 -15.70 -2.02 -16.08
C TYR A 121 -15.20 -2.34 -17.50
N ARG A 122 -16.07 -2.26 -18.52
CA ARG A 122 -15.72 -2.61 -19.91
C ARG A 122 -14.67 -1.68 -20.51
N GLN A 123 -14.63 -0.42 -20.07
CA GLN A 123 -13.64 0.57 -20.53
C GLN A 123 -12.30 0.35 -19.80
N HIS A 124 -12.36 -0.01 -18.52
CA HIS A 124 -11.17 -0.14 -17.65
C HIS A 124 -10.39 -1.45 -17.82
N LEU A 125 -11.02 -2.53 -18.30
CA LEU A 125 -10.35 -3.83 -18.45
C LEU A 125 -9.15 -3.82 -19.40
N ARG A 126 -9.16 -2.96 -20.43
CA ARG A 126 -8.02 -2.82 -21.35
C ARG A 126 -6.87 -2.05 -20.69
N GLU A 127 -7.19 -1.03 -19.90
CA GLU A 127 -6.21 -0.21 -19.17
C GLU A 127 -5.57 -1.00 -18.02
N PHE A 128 -6.31 -1.93 -17.41
CA PHE A 128 -5.83 -2.78 -16.32
C PHE A 128 -4.55 -3.54 -16.66
N TRP A 129 -4.48 -4.19 -17.83
CA TRP A 129 -3.28 -4.94 -18.24
C TRP A 129 -2.05 -4.07 -18.47
N THR A 130 -2.26 -2.81 -18.87
CA THR A 130 -1.19 -1.82 -18.97
C THR A 130 -0.68 -1.44 -17.58
N ILE A 131 -1.60 -1.21 -16.64
CA ILE A 131 -1.28 -0.83 -15.26
C ILE A 131 -0.48 -1.92 -14.54
N VAL A 132 -0.86 -3.20 -14.67
CA VAL A 132 -0.19 -4.32 -13.99
C VAL A 132 1.30 -4.43 -14.31
N ARG A 133 1.74 -3.88 -15.45
CA ARG A 133 3.15 -3.86 -15.86
C ARG A 133 3.91 -2.63 -15.37
N THR A 134 3.25 -1.67 -14.74
CA THR A 134 3.89 -0.48 -14.19
C THR A 134 4.65 -0.80 -12.90
N ARG A 135 5.68 0.00 -12.60
CA ARG A 135 6.45 -0.16 -11.36
C ARG A 135 5.56 -0.08 -10.14
N ILE A 136 4.65 0.90 -10.08
CA ILE A 136 3.71 1.09 -8.96
C ILE A 136 2.93 -0.21 -8.72
N ALA A 137 2.35 -0.79 -9.76
CA ALA A 137 1.60 -2.04 -9.65
C ALA A 137 2.49 -3.22 -9.25
N LEU A 138 3.70 -3.35 -9.80
CA LEU A 138 4.62 -4.43 -9.44
C LEU A 138 5.03 -4.37 -7.96
N PHE A 139 5.34 -3.18 -7.43
CA PHE A 139 5.61 -3.02 -6.00
C PHE A 139 4.39 -3.36 -5.14
N CYS A 140 3.19 -2.91 -5.54
CA CYS A 140 1.96 -3.20 -4.80
C CYS A 140 1.60 -4.69 -4.84
N ILE A 141 1.71 -5.35 -6.00
CA ILE A 141 1.45 -6.78 -6.16
C ILE A 141 2.49 -7.60 -5.40
N GLY A 142 3.77 -7.21 -5.48
CA GLY A 142 4.84 -7.83 -4.72
C GLY A 142 4.61 -7.74 -3.21
N GLY A 143 4.23 -6.55 -2.72
CA GLY A 143 3.91 -6.35 -1.31
C GLY A 143 2.71 -7.18 -0.86
N GLY A 144 1.64 -7.22 -1.65
CA GLY A 144 0.49 -8.09 -1.38
C GLY A 144 0.82 -9.59 -1.40
N ALA A 145 1.73 -10.02 -2.29
CA ALA A 145 2.19 -11.40 -2.33
C ALA A 145 3.01 -11.77 -1.08
N LEU A 146 3.82 -10.84 -0.57
CA LEU A 146 4.54 -11.05 0.69
C LEU A 146 3.58 -11.14 1.88
N LEU A 147 2.54 -10.30 1.94
CA LEU A 147 1.50 -10.44 2.98
C LEU A 147 0.83 -11.82 2.98
N VAL A 148 0.47 -12.33 1.79
CA VAL A 148 -0.08 -13.70 1.68
C VAL A 148 0.96 -14.73 2.13
N LEU A 149 2.24 -14.53 1.80
CA LEU A 149 3.32 -15.41 2.24
C LEU A 149 3.52 -15.38 3.77
N GLY A 150 3.37 -14.21 4.41
CA GLY A 150 3.39 -14.05 5.86
C GLY A 150 2.37 -14.97 6.55
N SER A 151 1.13 -14.97 6.06
CA SER A 151 0.07 -15.87 6.57
C SER A 151 0.35 -17.38 6.40
N LEU A 152 1.31 -17.77 5.54
CA LEU A 152 1.77 -19.17 5.45
C LEU A 152 2.82 -19.50 6.53
N PHE A 153 3.60 -18.50 6.97
CA PHE A 153 4.55 -18.67 8.07
C PHE A 153 3.85 -18.79 9.43
N GLU A 154 2.71 -18.12 9.60
CA GLU A 154 1.80 -18.31 10.74
C GLU A 154 1.44 -19.80 10.93
N GLN A 155 1.02 -20.44 9.83
CA GLN A 155 0.61 -21.85 9.81
C GLN A 155 1.76 -22.82 10.08
N THR A 156 3.01 -22.39 9.89
CA THR A 156 4.21 -23.21 10.09
C THR A 156 4.94 -22.89 11.40
N HIS A 157 4.35 -22.04 12.27
CA HIS A 157 4.88 -21.66 13.59
C HIS A 157 6.25 -20.97 13.53
N HIS A 158 6.43 -20.10 12.54
CA HIS A 158 7.62 -19.25 12.39
C HIS A 158 7.27 -17.77 12.56
N PRO A 159 6.92 -17.30 13.78
CA PRO A 159 6.37 -15.96 14.02
C PRO A 159 7.33 -14.84 13.60
N PHE A 160 8.63 -15.00 13.82
CA PHE A 160 9.60 -14.00 13.35
C PHE A 160 9.65 -13.88 11.81
N LEU A 161 9.53 -15.00 11.08
CA LEU A 161 9.56 -14.96 9.61
C LEU A 161 8.27 -14.41 9.04
N GLU A 162 7.15 -14.70 9.67
CA GLU A 162 5.86 -14.05 9.40
C GLU A 162 6.01 -12.54 9.49
N GLU A 163 6.37 -12.02 10.65
CA GLU A 163 6.50 -10.58 10.90
C GLU A 163 7.50 -9.88 9.97
N LEU A 164 8.63 -10.54 9.70
CA LEU A 164 9.67 -9.99 8.83
C LEU A 164 9.20 -9.89 7.37
N VAL A 165 8.49 -10.92 6.88
CA VAL A 165 7.96 -10.95 5.51
C VAL A 165 6.80 -9.96 5.36
N GLU A 166 5.94 -9.82 6.38
CA GLU A 166 4.87 -8.83 6.37
C GLU A 166 5.43 -7.40 6.38
N LEU A 167 6.51 -7.15 7.13
CA LEU A 167 7.23 -5.88 7.14
C LEU A 167 7.81 -5.51 5.76
N ASP A 168 8.43 -6.46 5.07
CA ASP A 168 8.88 -6.26 3.69
C ASP A 168 7.71 -5.97 2.76
N GLY A 169 6.58 -6.65 2.96
CA GLY A 169 5.33 -6.39 2.25
C GLY A 169 4.83 -4.95 2.44
N ALA A 170 4.81 -4.48 3.68
CA ALA A 170 4.44 -3.11 4.06
C ALA A 170 5.37 -2.07 3.42
N LEU A 171 6.68 -2.32 3.39
CA LEU A 171 7.66 -1.42 2.79
C LEU A 171 7.53 -1.33 1.26
N LEU A 172 7.22 -2.44 0.57
CA LEU A 172 6.92 -2.43 -0.86
C LEU A 172 5.63 -1.64 -1.16
N ILE A 173 4.60 -1.80 -0.32
CA ILE A 173 3.34 -1.05 -0.42
C ILE A 173 3.59 0.46 -0.23
N LEU A 174 4.35 0.85 0.79
CA LEU A 174 4.74 2.24 1.00
C LEU A 174 5.52 2.79 -0.20
N SER A 175 6.47 2.00 -0.73
CA SER A 175 7.25 2.39 -1.91
C SER A 175 6.36 2.62 -3.14
N ALA A 176 5.36 1.75 -3.36
CA ALA A 176 4.37 1.96 -4.41
C ALA A 176 3.56 3.25 -4.19
N ALA A 177 3.14 3.53 -2.96
CA ALA A 177 2.38 4.72 -2.62
C ALA A 177 3.19 6.02 -2.81
N ILE A 178 4.48 6.02 -2.44
CA ILE A 178 5.37 7.17 -2.67
C ILE A 178 5.57 7.38 -4.18
N LEU A 179 5.82 6.31 -4.95
CA LEU A 179 5.95 6.41 -6.40
C LEU A 179 4.68 6.96 -7.06
N TYR A 180 3.51 6.51 -6.58
CA TYR A 180 2.23 7.04 -7.03
C TYR A 180 2.08 8.52 -6.65
N ALA A 181 2.38 8.92 -5.41
CA ALA A 181 2.29 10.31 -4.97
C ALA A 181 3.18 11.27 -5.79
N LEU A 182 4.40 10.82 -6.13
CA LEU A 182 5.37 11.62 -6.89
C LEU A 182 5.09 11.67 -8.38
N SER A 183 4.41 10.67 -8.94
CA SER A 183 4.19 10.54 -10.39
C SER A 183 2.86 9.84 -10.68
N PRO A 184 1.73 10.45 -10.33
CA PRO A 184 0.46 9.74 -10.29
C PRO A 184 -0.07 9.38 -11.69
N HIS A 185 0.29 10.16 -12.72
CA HIS A 185 -0.03 9.89 -14.14
C HIS A 185 0.75 8.69 -14.74
N ARG A 186 1.79 8.19 -14.06
CA ARG A 186 2.57 7.05 -14.55
C ARG A 186 1.86 5.70 -14.36
N LEU A 187 0.71 5.68 -13.67
CA LEU A 187 -0.12 4.48 -13.53
C LEU A 187 -0.59 3.93 -14.88
N LEU A 188 -0.90 4.80 -15.85
CA LEU A 188 -1.31 4.39 -17.20
C LEU A 188 -0.14 4.24 -18.18
N GLY A 189 1.11 4.33 -17.71
CA GLY A 189 2.30 4.21 -18.56
C GLY A 189 2.53 5.39 -19.51
N GLN A 190 1.88 6.54 -19.27
CA GLN A 190 2.22 7.77 -19.97
C GLN A 190 3.63 8.22 -19.57
N SER A 191 4.55 8.19 -20.54
CA SER A 191 5.92 8.66 -20.40
C SER A 191 5.97 10.19 -20.25
N ASP A 192 7.07 10.69 -19.67
CA ASP A 192 7.32 12.09 -19.26
C ASP A 192 7.37 13.14 -20.40
N HIS A 193 6.55 13.05 -21.46
CA HIS A 193 6.51 14.07 -22.51
C HIS A 193 5.14 14.77 -22.59
N PRO A 194 4.98 15.92 -21.92
CA PRO A 194 3.81 16.78 -22.09
C PRO A 194 3.77 17.55 -23.43
N ASP A 195 4.86 17.59 -24.20
CA ASP A 195 5.07 18.65 -25.21
C ASP A 195 4.89 18.24 -26.69
N LEU A 196 4.27 17.09 -27.01
CA LEU A 196 4.18 16.65 -28.41
C LEU A 196 2.77 16.54 -29.01
N ASP A 197 1.71 16.92 -28.31
CA ASP A 197 0.34 16.83 -28.85
C ASP A 197 -0.30 18.18 -29.25
N ASP A 198 0.32 19.32 -28.91
CA ASP A 198 -0.25 20.65 -29.21
C ASP A 198 0.17 21.23 -30.58
N SER A 199 1.03 20.55 -31.35
CA SER A 199 1.52 21.08 -32.64
C SER A 199 0.69 20.70 -33.86
N ARG A 200 -0.47 20.02 -33.70
CA ARG A 200 -1.31 19.55 -34.82
C ARG A 200 -2.64 20.28 -35.03
N LEU A 201 -2.89 21.40 -34.34
CA LEU A 201 -4.16 22.14 -34.44
C LEU A 201 -4.07 23.55 -35.03
N VAL A 202 -3.08 23.83 -35.89
CA VAL A 202 -3.12 25.04 -36.74
C VAL A 202 -3.33 24.64 -38.20
N PRO A 203 -4.54 24.81 -38.76
CA PRO A 203 -4.70 24.79 -40.21
C PRO A 203 -4.11 26.09 -40.76
N SER A 204 -3.01 26.00 -41.50
CA SER A 204 -2.53 27.11 -42.31
C SER A 204 -3.51 27.35 -43.46
N SER A 205 -4.26 28.46 -43.35
CA SER A 205 -4.96 29.15 -44.43
C SER A 205 -4.01 29.60 -45.53
#